data_AF-A0A0C2I5X9-F1
#
_entry.id   AF-A0A0C2I5X9-F1
#
_cell.length_a   1.000
_cell.length_b   1.000
_cell.length_c   1.000
_cell.angle_alpha   90.00
_cell.angle_beta   90.00
_cell.angle_gamma   90.00
#
_symmetry.space_group_name_H-M   'P 1'
#
loop_
_entity.id
_entity.type
_entity.pdbx_description
1 polymer ?
#
loop_
_entity_poly.entity_id
_entity_poly.type
_entity_poly.pdbx_seq_one_letter_code
_entity_poly.pdbx_strand_id
1 'polypeptide(L)'
;MSDNISLAEQMGVRPEDLDEHGVLKPYVEPEFVPYAPAPYPDTEQFPSSDPAPGDEPVSTPRIGWCPNGSISGGICSPFNNVRPNWMGYYSGATANLRVDELILPGTHNSATDKQAPQTDSYDTCQDVSPHSQLQTGIRVLDLRVQFYFGYPQGDPKRFAIFHSTNSGRNVERDCLQAVINLYTAHSNEVVILDFHQFRNFTDAAHRELATVIKNRLGSRLIEPRWKLLVLRQLWELQKNVVIAYNNDQRDPLFWPGVNQRWIGKDRPSSSELKSFVEQVGRESKPDYELRSIQAHKYTLVYQPDDMSPDVMSWFAAGEFNSPIMKFHIINTDWSLRCRHIDNCIHANSFRNQERTSVRLTPNSLTNGFIPNGIGAIVLVTANGNWSASMTLPTRTINKATLLIICKAQLQTTLHVPNSDFLIADLILKQNDVVLFQYSTAELKWILQPDRVYSPNTSGGAVPVVRTDEKLIKYQMADGNWVADVSLPTSAPVFSYVEISSSASYDSHIHRRPDQRVYRLQRGDKYLFMLNNQATWQAVKTPIHSYGAAQAGAQMEDTGTEQTRVHFKNADWVREITLPLTAWAGDEVTLTSDATLTATVMGTNLVSGTSIQLKTGDTLKFRYAANTRKWRRI
;
A
#
# COMPACT_ATOMS: atom_id res chain seq x y z
N MET A 1 -37.69 17.97 -51.70
CA MET A 1 -36.45 18.60 -51.18
C MET A 1 -36.59 19.07 -49.73
N SER A 2 -37.77 19.51 -49.27
CA SER A 2 -38.01 19.90 -47.86
C SER A 2 -38.10 18.74 -46.86
N ASP A 3 -38.44 17.52 -47.31
CA ASP A 3 -38.73 16.40 -46.38
C ASP A 3 -37.49 15.65 -45.85
N ASN A 4 -36.39 15.58 -46.63
CA ASN A 4 -35.19 14.85 -46.19
C ASN A 4 -34.33 15.65 -45.18
N ILE A 5 -34.32 16.99 -45.29
CA ILE A 5 -33.57 17.87 -44.39
C ILE A 5 -34.24 17.93 -43.02
N SER A 6 -35.58 17.99 -42.98
CA SER A 6 -36.35 17.96 -41.73
C SER A 6 -36.21 16.63 -40.98
N LEU A 7 -36.12 15.50 -41.71
CA LEU A 7 -35.88 14.19 -41.10
C LEU A 7 -34.44 14.05 -40.56
N ALA A 8 -33.45 14.65 -41.23
CA ALA A 8 -32.05 14.64 -40.82
C ALA A 8 -31.79 15.50 -39.56
N GLU A 9 -32.43 16.66 -39.44
CA GLU A 9 -32.37 17.49 -38.22
C GLU A 9 -33.01 16.78 -37.01
N GLN A 10 -34.10 16.04 -37.21
CA GLN A 10 -34.71 15.21 -36.16
C GLN A 10 -33.83 14.03 -35.74
N MET A 11 -32.89 13.61 -36.58
CA MET A 11 -31.89 12.58 -36.30
C MET A 11 -30.54 13.16 -35.82
N GLY A 12 -30.46 14.48 -35.59
CA GLY A 12 -29.27 15.14 -35.06
C GLY A 12 -28.14 15.36 -36.08
N VAL A 13 -28.42 15.24 -37.37
CA VAL A 13 -27.47 15.54 -38.46
C VAL A 13 -27.57 17.02 -38.81
N ARG A 14 -26.45 17.73 -38.81
CA ARG A 14 -26.45 19.17 -39.08
C ARG A 14 -26.64 19.43 -40.58
N PRO A 15 -27.35 20.50 -40.98
CA PRO A 15 -27.57 20.79 -42.40
C PRO A 15 -26.29 20.93 -43.21
N GLU A 16 -25.18 21.37 -42.60
CA GLU A 16 -23.88 21.47 -43.26
C GLU A 16 -23.26 20.11 -43.67
N ASP A 17 -23.67 19.01 -43.04
CA ASP A 17 -23.14 17.65 -43.27
C ASP A 17 -23.84 16.93 -44.43
N LEU A 18 -24.85 17.55 -45.04
CA LEU A 18 -25.60 17.01 -46.18
C LEU A 18 -25.17 17.67 -47.49
N ASP A 19 -25.16 16.91 -48.58
CA ASP A 19 -24.99 17.42 -49.93
C ASP A 19 -26.29 18.06 -50.47
N GLU A 20 -26.23 18.60 -51.69
CA GLU A 20 -27.36 19.27 -52.35
C GLU A 20 -28.57 18.34 -52.62
N HIS A 21 -28.43 17.03 -52.38
CA HIS A 21 -29.47 16.02 -52.50
C HIS A 21 -29.98 15.51 -51.15
N GLY A 22 -29.45 16.02 -50.04
CA GLY A 22 -29.83 15.60 -48.68
C GLY A 22 -29.20 14.28 -48.25
N VAL A 23 -28.09 13.89 -48.88
CA VAL A 23 -27.30 12.70 -48.52
C VAL A 23 -26.09 13.16 -47.70
N LEU A 24 -25.73 12.39 -46.66
CA LEU A 24 -24.54 12.65 -45.84
C LEU A 24 -23.29 12.71 -46.74
N LYS A 25 -22.58 13.84 -46.67
CA LYS A 25 -21.27 14.00 -47.33
C LYS A 25 -20.30 12.93 -46.80
N PRO A 26 -19.39 12.40 -47.64
CA PRO A 26 -18.36 11.49 -47.18
C PRO A 26 -17.57 12.10 -46.00
N TYR A 27 -17.32 11.30 -44.97
CA TYR A 27 -16.52 11.73 -43.81
C TYR A 27 -15.13 12.19 -44.29
N VAL A 28 -14.86 13.47 -44.13
CA VAL A 28 -13.52 14.04 -44.27
C VAL A 28 -12.93 14.10 -42.87
N GLU A 29 -11.91 13.28 -42.61
CA GLU A 29 -11.19 13.29 -41.34
C GLU A 29 -10.63 14.72 -41.09
N PRO A 30 -10.88 15.33 -39.92
CA PRO A 30 -10.34 16.66 -39.66
C PRO A 30 -8.81 16.59 -39.63
N GLU A 31 -8.14 17.36 -40.47
CA GLU A 31 -6.70 17.58 -40.34
C GLU A 31 -6.43 18.37 -39.05
N PHE A 32 -6.14 17.65 -37.97
CA PHE A 32 -5.61 18.26 -36.76
C PHE A 32 -4.13 18.57 -36.98
N VAL A 33 -3.84 19.84 -37.24
CA VAL A 33 -2.47 20.37 -37.13
C VAL A 33 -1.89 19.97 -35.77
N PRO A 34 -0.61 19.57 -35.68
CA PRO A 34 0.01 19.18 -34.42
C PRO A 34 -0.26 20.25 -33.37
N TYR A 35 -0.91 19.87 -32.28
CA TYR A 35 -1.12 20.76 -31.14
C TYR A 35 0.25 21.05 -30.54
N ALA A 36 0.89 22.13 -31.00
CA ALA A 36 1.97 22.75 -30.25
C ALA A 36 1.39 23.09 -28.87
N PRO A 37 2.07 22.72 -27.77
CA PRO A 37 1.59 23.05 -26.44
C PRO A 37 1.43 24.57 -26.36
N ALA A 38 0.20 25.05 -26.46
CA ALA A 38 -0.09 26.45 -26.17
C ALA A 38 0.27 26.65 -24.70
N PRO A 39 1.21 27.55 -24.35
CA PRO A 39 1.28 28.03 -22.98
C PRO A 39 -0.09 28.61 -22.67
N TYR A 40 -0.76 28.01 -21.68
CA TYR A 40 -2.00 28.54 -21.14
C TYR A 40 -1.74 30.00 -20.77
N PRO A 41 -2.57 30.96 -21.21
CA PRO A 41 -2.41 32.34 -20.77
C PRO A 41 -2.69 32.36 -19.27
N ASP A 42 -1.62 32.48 -18.50
CA ASP A 42 -1.60 32.70 -17.06
C ASP A 42 -2.07 34.13 -16.76
N THR A 43 -3.30 34.45 -17.16
CA THR A 43 -3.91 35.78 -16.96
C THR A 43 -4.73 35.86 -15.68
N GLU A 44 -4.78 34.79 -14.88
CA GLU A 44 -5.10 34.94 -13.46
C GLU A 44 -3.79 35.24 -12.72
N GLN A 45 -3.49 36.54 -12.55
CA GLN A 45 -2.47 36.96 -11.60
C GLN A 45 -2.89 36.48 -10.21
N PHE A 46 -2.36 35.32 -9.81
CA PHE A 46 -2.35 34.90 -8.43
C PHE A 46 -1.54 35.94 -7.64
N PRO A 47 -2.05 36.44 -6.50
CA PRO A 47 -1.25 37.28 -5.63
C PRO A 47 0.05 36.54 -5.32
N SER A 48 1.14 37.25 -5.56
CA SER A 48 2.52 36.79 -5.51
C SER A 48 2.82 35.90 -4.31
N SER A 49 3.62 34.87 -4.57
CA SER A 49 4.35 34.08 -3.59
C SER A 49 5.07 34.95 -2.55
N ASP A 50 4.56 34.92 -1.32
CA ASP A 50 5.35 35.19 -0.11
C ASP A 50 5.76 33.83 0.53
N PRO A 51 6.88 33.78 1.26
CA PRO A 51 7.65 32.56 1.51
C PRO A 51 7.01 31.59 2.50
N ALA A 52 7.58 30.37 2.53
CA ALA A 52 7.16 29.13 3.17
C ALA A 52 6.24 29.22 4.41
N PRO A 53 5.14 28.45 4.44
CA PRO A 53 4.30 28.29 5.62
C PRO A 53 4.59 26.96 6.34
N GLY A 54 4.74 27.02 7.66
CA GLY A 54 5.03 25.84 8.48
C GLY A 54 4.33 25.77 9.83
N ASP A 55 3.89 26.90 10.39
CA ASP A 55 3.31 26.97 11.75
C ASP A 55 2.10 27.94 11.86
N GLU A 56 1.53 28.39 10.74
CA GLU A 56 0.33 29.22 10.79
C GLU A 56 -0.86 28.42 11.37
N PRO A 57 -1.53 28.89 12.42
CA PRO A 57 -2.63 28.18 13.02
C PRO A 57 -3.77 28.02 12.01
N VAL A 58 -4.32 26.81 11.92
CA VAL A 58 -5.53 26.56 11.13
C VAL A 58 -6.62 27.50 11.63
N SER A 59 -7.12 28.37 10.75
CA SER A 59 -8.16 29.31 11.14
C SER A 59 -9.43 28.55 11.56
N THR A 60 -10.10 29.04 12.61
CA THR A 60 -11.42 28.51 12.97
C THR A 60 -12.41 28.79 11.83
N PRO A 61 -13.30 27.84 11.49
CA PRO A 61 -14.29 28.07 10.45
C PRO A 61 -15.18 29.26 10.82
N ARG A 62 -15.22 30.29 9.95
CA ARG A 62 -16.22 31.36 10.06
C ARG A 62 -17.62 30.78 9.84
N ILE A 63 -18.56 31.17 10.70
CA ILE A 63 -19.97 30.79 10.60
C ILE A 63 -20.59 31.44 9.34
N GLY A 64 -21.09 30.62 8.41
CA GLY A 64 -21.81 31.08 7.21
C GLY A 64 -21.61 30.19 5.99
N TRP A 65 -22.55 30.26 5.04
CA TRP A 65 -22.56 29.47 3.80
C TRP A 65 -21.46 29.89 2.82
N CYS A 66 -21.34 31.20 2.60
CA CYS A 66 -20.23 31.93 1.98
C CYS A 66 -20.23 33.38 2.54
N PRO A 67 -19.87 33.61 3.82
CA PRO A 67 -20.03 34.92 4.42
C PRO A 67 -19.04 35.92 3.77
N ASN A 68 -19.60 36.95 3.13
CA ASN A 68 -18.93 38.03 2.41
C ASN A 68 -18.29 37.66 1.05
N GLY A 69 -18.78 36.59 0.41
CA GLY A 69 -18.26 36.07 -0.85
C GLY A 69 -19.19 36.14 -2.06
N SER A 70 -18.63 36.07 -3.27
CA SER A 70 -19.38 35.85 -4.52
C SER A 70 -19.07 34.46 -5.07
N ILE A 71 -20.09 33.73 -5.54
CA ILE A 71 -19.93 32.48 -6.30
C ILE A 71 -19.53 32.85 -7.74
N SER A 72 -18.37 33.49 -7.91
CA SER A 72 -17.85 33.75 -9.25
C SER A 72 -17.41 32.42 -9.85
N GLY A 73 -18.14 31.91 -10.85
CA GLY A 73 -17.81 30.66 -11.53
C GLY A 73 -18.01 29.37 -10.72
N GLY A 74 -18.86 29.38 -9.68
CA GLY A 74 -19.16 28.17 -8.89
C GLY A 74 -18.26 27.94 -7.66
N ILE A 75 -17.37 28.88 -7.35
CA ILE A 75 -16.40 28.76 -6.26
C ILE A 75 -16.67 29.80 -5.17
N CYS A 76 -16.85 29.34 -3.94
CA CYS A 76 -17.04 30.18 -2.76
C CYS A 76 -15.71 30.88 -2.37
N SER A 77 -15.63 32.19 -2.56
CA SER A 77 -14.45 33.03 -2.27
C SER A 77 -14.85 34.29 -1.48
N PRO A 78 -13.98 34.89 -0.64
CA PRO A 78 -12.62 34.45 -0.33
C PRO A 78 -12.59 33.19 0.56
N PHE A 79 -11.51 32.43 0.47
CA PHE A 79 -11.27 31.26 1.33
C PHE A 79 -10.86 31.67 2.75
N ASN A 80 -10.96 30.74 3.72
CA ASN A 80 -10.49 30.96 5.10
C ASN A 80 -9.08 30.43 5.25
N ASN A 81 -8.80 29.34 4.53
CA ASN A 81 -7.55 28.62 4.57
C ASN A 81 -6.98 28.52 3.16
N VAL A 82 -5.68 28.28 3.08
CA VAL A 82 -5.03 27.93 1.82
C VAL A 82 -5.52 26.55 1.39
N ARG A 83 -6.15 26.46 0.22
CA ARG A 83 -6.78 25.22 -0.29
C ARG A 83 -5.94 24.42 -1.30
N PRO A 84 -5.13 25.01 -2.20
CA PRO A 84 -4.42 24.22 -3.22
C PRO A 84 -3.45 23.17 -2.66
N ASN A 85 -2.80 23.46 -1.54
CA ASN A 85 -1.78 22.62 -0.91
C ASN A 85 -2.00 22.42 0.60
N TRP A 86 -3.25 22.36 1.04
CA TRP A 86 -3.62 22.43 2.45
C TRP A 86 -3.04 21.29 3.31
N MET A 87 -2.86 20.07 2.76
CA MET A 87 -2.35 18.96 3.55
C MET A 87 -0.88 19.19 3.93
N GLY A 88 -0.05 19.56 2.96
CA GLY A 88 1.36 19.88 3.17
C GLY A 88 1.57 21.20 3.93
N TYR A 89 0.77 22.22 3.60
CA TYR A 89 0.81 23.55 4.23
C TYR A 89 0.49 23.46 5.73
N TYR A 90 -0.64 22.82 6.08
CA TYR A 90 -1.06 22.63 7.45
C TYR A 90 -0.66 21.23 7.94
N SER A 91 0.64 20.97 8.04
CA SER A 91 1.14 19.68 8.53
C SER A 91 0.64 19.35 9.95
N GLY A 92 0.39 20.38 10.77
CA GLY A 92 -0.29 20.29 12.07
C GLY A 92 -1.75 19.85 12.01
N ALA A 93 -2.35 19.77 10.82
CA ALA A 93 -3.68 19.22 10.58
C ALA A 93 -3.68 17.80 10.01
N THR A 94 -2.60 17.34 9.37
CA THR A 94 -2.69 16.09 8.57
C THR A 94 -1.52 15.12 8.72
N ALA A 95 -0.33 15.58 9.12
CA ALA A 95 0.90 14.80 8.98
C ALA A 95 0.90 13.50 9.79
N ASN A 96 0.14 13.44 10.90
CA ASN A 96 0.05 12.30 11.80
C ASN A 96 -1.10 11.34 11.46
N LEU A 97 -1.89 11.62 10.42
CA LEU A 97 -3.05 10.83 10.03
C LEU A 97 -2.71 9.85 8.91
N ARG A 98 -3.28 8.65 8.97
CA ARG A 98 -3.34 7.75 7.81
C ARG A 98 -4.40 8.22 6.82
N VAL A 99 -4.32 7.72 5.59
CA VAL A 99 -5.32 8.01 4.55
C VAL A 99 -6.74 7.69 5.03
N ASP A 100 -6.93 6.56 5.70
CA ASP A 100 -8.24 6.09 6.17
C ASP A 100 -8.77 6.84 7.40
N GLU A 101 -7.97 7.70 8.01
CA GLU A 101 -8.30 8.52 9.19
C GLU A 101 -8.60 9.98 8.81
N LEU A 102 -8.34 10.40 7.57
CA LEU A 102 -8.59 11.77 7.14
C LEU A 102 -10.09 12.06 6.98
N ILE A 103 -10.44 13.32 7.21
CA ILE A 103 -11.69 13.95 6.80
C ILE A 103 -11.42 14.65 5.47
N LEU A 104 -11.89 14.09 4.36
CA LEU A 104 -11.61 14.55 3.02
C LEU A 104 -12.87 15.11 2.35
N PRO A 105 -12.77 16.31 1.75
CA PRO A 105 -13.81 16.81 0.86
C PRO A 105 -13.74 16.03 -0.46
N GLY A 106 -14.85 15.38 -0.81
CA GLY A 106 -15.03 14.64 -2.04
C GLY A 106 -16.15 15.22 -2.89
N THR A 107 -16.14 14.90 -4.18
CA THR A 107 -17.18 15.31 -5.13
C THR A 107 -17.89 14.08 -5.66
N HIS A 108 -19.22 14.10 -5.69
CA HIS A 108 -20.02 13.09 -6.38
C HIS A 108 -19.96 13.33 -7.89
N ASN A 109 -19.89 12.25 -8.68
CA ASN A 109 -19.81 12.33 -10.15
C ASN A 109 -18.79 13.39 -10.64
N SER A 110 -17.56 13.32 -10.14
CA SER A 110 -16.63 14.45 -10.16
C SER A 110 -16.33 15.03 -11.54
N ALA A 111 -16.44 14.22 -12.59
CA ALA A 111 -16.14 14.61 -13.97
C ALA A 111 -17.40 14.79 -14.85
N THR A 112 -18.56 15.03 -14.23
CA THR A 112 -19.76 15.59 -14.86
C THR A 112 -19.95 17.04 -14.38
N ASP A 113 -19.33 17.97 -15.09
CA ASP A 113 -19.23 19.38 -14.67
C ASP A 113 -19.52 20.35 -15.81
N LYS A 114 -19.76 21.63 -15.47
CA LYS A 114 -20.13 22.66 -16.45
C LYS A 114 -19.02 23.09 -17.41
N GLN A 115 -17.78 22.71 -17.13
CA GLN A 115 -16.63 22.98 -18.00
C GLN A 115 -16.30 21.76 -18.87
N ALA A 116 -17.12 20.72 -18.83
CA ALA A 116 -16.96 19.57 -19.69
C ALA A 116 -17.29 19.94 -21.16
N PRO A 117 -16.74 19.22 -22.15
CA PRO A 117 -17.01 19.52 -23.56
C PRO A 117 -18.47 19.31 -23.99
N GLN A 118 -19.28 18.65 -23.16
CA GLN A 118 -20.71 18.42 -23.40
C GLN A 118 -21.54 19.51 -22.73
N THR A 119 -22.71 19.80 -23.30
CA THR A 119 -23.65 20.78 -22.76
C THR A 119 -24.14 20.37 -21.36
N ASP A 120 -24.28 21.35 -20.48
CA ASP A 120 -24.92 21.18 -19.17
C ASP A 120 -26.23 20.41 -19.26
N SER A 121 -26.41 19.46 -18.35
CA SER A 121 -27.57 18.57 -18.33
C SER A 121 -28.02 18.25 -16.92
N TYR A 122 -29.07 17.45 -16.79
CA TYR A 122 -29.55 16.90 -15.52
C TYR A 122 -28.56 15.90 -14.87
N ASP A 123 -27.49 15.52 -15.57
CA ASP A 123 -26.37 14.75 -15.00
C ASP A 123 -25.26 15.65 -14.44
N THR A 124 -25.26 16.97 -14.69
CA THR A 124 -24.17 17.87 -14.29
C THR A 124 -24.20 18.14 -12.79
N CYS A 125 -23.19 17.61 -12.09
CA CYS A 125 -23.10 17.59 -10.62
C CYS A 125 -22.12 18.64 -10.05
N GLN A 126 -21.19 19.15 -10.87
CA GLN A 126 -20.12 20.04 -10.42
C GLN A 126 -20.01 21.30 -11.29
N ASP A 127 -19.54 22.41 -10.72
CA ASP A 127 -19.37 23.66 -11.50
C ASP A 127 -18.11 23.68 -12.35
N VAL A 128 -17.05 22.98 -11.93
CA VAL A 128 -15.72 23.11 -12.53
C VAL A 128 -15.07 21.75 -12.77
N SER A 129 -14.06 21.73 -13.63
CA SER A 129 -13.32 20.52 -14.01
C SER A 129 -12.67 19.79 -12.81
N PRO A 130 -12.35 18.49 -12.94
CA PRO A 130 -11.56 17.76 -11.94
C PRO A 130 -10.24 18.46 -11.56
N HIS A 131 -9.58 19.12 -12.52
CA HIS A 131 -8.38 19.90 -12.25
C HIS A 131 -8.66 21.05 -11.27
N SER A 132 -9.65 21.90 -11.58
CA SER A 132 -10.04 23.04 -10.74
C SER A 132 -10.58 22.60 -9.38
N GLN A 133 -11.30 21.47 -9.29
CA GLN A 133 -11.72 20.88 -8.02
C GLN A 133 -10.52 20.58 -7.12
N LEU A 134 -9.50 19.90 -7.65
CA LEU A 134 -8.28 19.57 -6.90
C LEU A 134 -7.50 20.83 -6.50
N GLN A 135 -7.38 21.83 -7.39
CA GLN A 135 -6.74 23.12 -7.07
C GLN A 135 -7.51 23.92 -6.01
N THR A 136 -8.81 23.63 -5.83
CA THR A 136 -9.65 24.27 -4.80
C THR A 136 -9.76 23.44 -3.53
N GLY A 137 -8.95 22.38 -3.37
CA GLY A 137 -8.83 21.63 -2.12
C GLY A 137 -9.66 20.35 -2.01
N ILE A 138 -10.42 19.97 -3.05
CA ILE A 138 -11.01 18.62 -3.16
C ILE A 138 -9.90 17.57 -3.19
N ARG A 139 -10.10 16.43 -2.52
CA ARG A 139 -9.08 15.36 -2.43
C ARG A 139 -9.63 13.97 -2.73
N VAL A 140 -10.93 13.85 -3.01
CA VAL A 140 -11.53 12.61 -3.50
C VAL A 140 -12.37 12.89 -4.74
N LEU A 141 -12.10 12.15 -5.82
CA LEU A 141 -12.88 12.21 -7.05
C LEU A 141 -13.61 10.88 -7.26
N ASP A 142 -14.94 10.91 -7.25
CA ASP A 142 -15.84 9.80 -7.60
C ASP A 142 -15.99 9.70 -9.12
N LEU A 143 -15.39 8.66 -9.70
CA LEU A 143 -15.29 8.42 -11.12
C LEU A 143 -16.17 7.24 -11.53
N ARG A 144 -17.01 7.48 -12.53
CA ARG A 144 -17.81 6.46 -13.22
C ARG A 144 -17.30 6.35 -14.66
N VAL A 145 -16.81 5.18 -15.04
CA VAL A 145 -16.08 4.96 -16.30
C VAL A 145 -16.81 4.02 -17.24
N GLN A 146 -16.98 4.43 -18.49
CA GLN A 146 -17.52 3.60 -19.55
C GLN A 146 -16.41 3.19 -20.51
N PHE A 147 -16.39 1.90 -20.83
CA PHE A 147 -15.51 1.35 -21.84
C PHE A 147 -16.14 1.42 -23.24
N TYR A 148 -15.37 1.90 -24.22
CA TYR A 148 -15.77 1.97 -25.63
C TYR A 148 -14.84 1.11 -26.49
N PHE A 149 -15.32 -0.07 -26.88
CA PHE A 149 -14.56 -1.03 -27.69
C PHE A 149 -14.22 -0.52 -29.11
N GLY A 150 -14.99 0.44 -29.64
CA GLY A 150 -14.84 0.96 -31.00
C GLY A 150 -13.60 1.85 -31.23
N TYR A 151 -12.94 2.32 -30.18
CA TYR A 151 -11.68 3.07 -30.30
C TYR A 151 -10.47 2.12 -30.20
N PRO A 152 -9.34 2.37 -30.86
CA PRO A 152 -8.16 1.50 -30.80
C PRO A 152 -7.48 1.52 -29.42
N GLN A 153 -6.89 0.40 -29.00
CA GLN A 153 -6.17 0.30 -27.72
C GLN A 153 -5.16 1.45 -27.55
N GLY A 154 -5.16 2.08 -26.38
CA GLY A 154 -4.34 3.26 -26.10
C GLY A 154 -4.99 4.61 -26.47
N ASP A 155 -6.14 4.63 -27.14
CA ASP A 155 -6.93 5.87 -27.29
C ASP A 155 -7.63 6.21 -25.95
N PRO A 156 -7.41 7.41 -25.38
CA PRO A 156 -8.05 7.83 -24.13
C PRO A 156 -9.58 7.80 -24.16
N LYS A 157 -10.21 7.93 -25.34
CA LYS A 157 -11.67 7.87 -25.51
C LYS A 157 -12.24 6.49 -25.17
N ARG A 158 -11.41 5.44 -25.09
CA ARG A 158 -11.81 4.11 -24.62
C ARG A 158 -12.32 4.12 -23.19
N PHE A 159 -11.83 5.02 -22.35
CA PHE A 159 -12.20 5.13 -20.94
C PHE A 159 -12.81 6.49 -20.66
N ALA A 160 -14.01 6.71 -21.18
CA ALA A 160 -14.73 7.96 -21.01
C ALA A 160 -15.50 7.99 -19.67
N ILE A 161 -15.78 9.19 -19.19
CA ILE A 161 -16.58 9.42 -18.00
C ILE A 161 -18.07 9.39 -18.38
N PHE A 162 -18.88 8.76 -17.55
CA PHE A 162 -20.32 8.64 -17.80
C PHE A 162 -21.16 8.82 -16.53
N HIS A 163 -22.43 9.19 -16.72
CA HIS A 163 -23.51 9.00 -15.74
C HIS A 163 -24.73 8.37 -16.44
N SER A 164 -25.73 9.16 -16.85
CA SER A 164 -26.71 8.69 -17.83
C SER A 164 -26.09 8.82 -19.22
N THR A 165 -25.49 9.98 -19.49
CA THR A 165 -24.78 10.32 -20.72
C THR A 165 -23.25 10.36 -20.55
N ASN A 166 -22.53 10.48 -21.66
CA ASN A 166 -21.08 10.68 -21.65
C ASN A 166 -20.79 12.17 -21.37
N SER A 167 -19.91 12.50 -20.43
CA SER A 167 -19.60 13.90 -20.12
C SER A 167 -18.65 14.56 -21.13
N GLY A 168 -18.08 13.79 -22.06
CA GLY A 168 -17.03 14.24 -22.98
C GLY A 168 -15.63 14.22 -22.36
N ARG A 169 -15.52 13.92 -21.06
CA ARG A 169 -14.24 13.73 -20.36
C ARG A 169 -13.79 12.28 -20.41
N ASN A 170 -12.50 12.05 -20.19
CA ASN A 170 -11.90 10.72 -20.09
C ASN A 170 -10.96 10.60 -18.90
N VAL A 171 -10.72 9.37 -18.47
CA VAL A 171 -9.89 9.08 -17.30
C VAL A 171 -8.49 9.67 -17.44
N GLU A 172 -7.84 9.44 -18.57
CA GLU A 172 -6.41 9.74 -18.71
C GLU A 172 -6.10 11.25 -18.79
N ARG A 173 -6.79 11.98 -19.68
CA ARG A 173 -6.50 13.40 -19.96
C ARG A 173 -7.14 14.35 -18.96
N ASP A 174 -8.28 13.99 -18.36
CA ASP A 174 -8.99 14.88 -17.44
C ASP A 174 -8.71 14.54 -15.98
N CYS A 175 -8.79 13.26 -15.59
CA CYS A 175 -8.70 12.86 -14.19
C CYS A 175 -7.24 12.57 -13.77
N LEU A 176 -6.53 11.71 -14.48
CA LEU A 176 -5.14 11.38 -14.13
C LEU A 176 -4.23 12.61 -14.32
N GLN A 177 -4.40 13.36 -15.40
CA GLN A 177 -3.64 14.59 -15.63
C GLN A 177 -3.90 15.64 -14.54
N ALA A 178 -5.14 15.80 -14.06
CA ALA A 178 -5.44 16.72 -12.96
C ALA A 178 -4.65 16.37 -11.69
N VAL A 179 -4.56 15.08 -11.36
CA VAL A 179 -3.75 14.59 -10.23
C VAL A 179 -2.26 14.83 -10.46
N ILE A 180 -1.76 14.56 -11.67
CA ILE A 180 -0.36 14.83 -12.05
C ILE A 180 0.00 16.30 -11.89
N ASN A 181 -0.87 17.20 -12.35
CA ASN A 181 -0.68 18.64 -12.21
C ASN A 181 -0.59 19.03 -10.73
N LEU A 182 -1.50 18.49 -9.90
CA LEU A 182 -1.51 18.78 -8.46
C LEU A 182 -0.21 18.33 -7.79
N TYR A 183 0.20 17.07 -7.93
CA TYR A 183 1.38 16.61 -7.19
C TYR A 183 2.70 17.12 -7.73
N THR A 184 2.73 17.55 -9.00
CA THR A 184 3.89 18.24 -9.58
C THR A 184 4.06 19.62 -8.93
N ALA A 185 2.96 20.34 -8.69
CA ALA A 185 2.99 21.62 -7.99
C ALA A 185 3.15 21.46 -6.47
N HIS A 186 2.52 20.43 -5.89
CA HIS A 186 2.35 20.26 -4.45
C HIS A 186 2.52 18.77 -4.07
N SER A 187 3.75 18.35 -3.84
CA SER A 187 4.10 16.92 -3.66
C SER A 187 3.52 16.25 -2.41
N ASN A 188 3.01 17.03 -1.46
CA ASN A 188 2.50 16.58 -0.16
C ASN A 188 0.97 16.48 -0.12
N GLU A 189 0.28 16.69 -1.23
CA GLU A 189 -1.17 16.48 -1.30
C GLU A 189 -1.50 15.04 -1.66
N VAL A 190 -2.38 14.41 -0.88
CA VAL A 190 -2.89 13.06 -1.14
C VAL A 190 -4.25 13.11 -1.83
N VAL A 191 -4.39 12.41 -2.95
CA VAL A 191 -5.65 12.31 -3.70
C VAL A 191 -6.14 10.87 -3.76
N ILE A 192 -7.44 10.68 -3.61
CA ILE A 192 -8.13 9.42 -3.87
C ILE A 192 -8.92 9.55 -5.17
N LEU A 193 -8.62 8.67 -6.14
CA LEU A 193 -9.48 8.45 -7.30
C LEU A 193 -10.33 7.22 -7.01
N ASP A 194 -11.63 7.41 -6.81
CA ASP A 194 -12.61 6.35 -6.57
C ASP A 194 -13.24 5.93 -7.90
N PHE A 195 -12.72 4.87 -8.50
CA PHE A 195 -13.33 4.24 -9.67
C PHE A 195 -14.52 3.40 -9.20
N HIS A 196 -15.67 4.06 -9.07
CA HIS A 196 -16.83 3.54 -8.37
C HIS A 196 -17.74 2.69 -9.25
N GLN A 197 -17.93 3.07 -10.52
CA GLN A 197 -18.76 2.33 -11.48
C GLN A 197 -18.06 2.11 -12.81
N PHE A 198 -18.34 0.95 -13.40
CA PHE A 198 -17.78 0.51 -14.67
C PHE A 198 -18.92 0.08 -15.60
N ARG A 199 -19.03 0.69 -16.78
CA ARG A 199 -20.03 0.33 -17.80
C ARG A 199 -19.33 -0.31 -19.01
N ASN A 200 -19.85 -1.45 -19.47
CA ASN A 200 -19.37 -2.20 -20.64
C ASN A 200 -17.93 -2.73 -20.53
N PHE A 201 -17.38 -2.87 -19.32
CA PHE A 201 -16.03 -3.40 -19.14
C PHE A 201 -15.96 -4.91 -19.38
N THR A 202 -14.85 -5.34 -19.96
CA THR A 202 -14.39 -6.73 -19.98
C THR A 202 -13.17 -6.88 -19.05
N ASP A 203 -12.77 -8.10 -18.71
CA ASP A 203 -11.53 -8.35 -17.95
C ASP A 203 -10.29 -7.78 -18.66
N ALA A 204 -10.30 -7.76 -19.99
CA ALA A 204 -9.23 -7.12 -20.77
C ALA A 204 -9.26 -5.59 -20.61
N ALA A 205 -10.44 -4.96 -20.62
CA ALA A 205 -10.59 -3.53 -20.39
C ALA A 205 -10.17 -3.11 -18.98
N HIS A 206 -10.46 -3.92 -17.96
CA HIS A 206 -9.99 -3.69 -16.59
C HIS A 206 -8.45 -3.71 -16.52
N ARG A 207 -7.80 -4.71 -17.14
CA ARG A 207 -6.34 -4.80 -17.21
C ARG A 207 -5.71 -3.65 -18.01
N GLU A 208 -6.36 -3.23 -19.10
CA GLU A 208 -5.92 -2.09 -19.91
C GLU A 208 -5.98 -0.79 -19.10
N LEU A 209 -7.11 -0.49 -18.45
CA LEU A 209 -7.25 0.68 -17.60
C LEU A 209 -6.23 0.69 -16.44
N ALA A 210 -6.03 -0.47 -15.78
CA ALA A 210 -5.03 -0.60 -14.73
C ALA A 210 -3.61 -0.33 -15.25
N THR A 211 -3.31 -0.76 -16.48
CA THR A 211 -2.03 -0.48 -17.14
C THR A 211 -1.86 1.01 -17.42
N VAL A 212 -2.88 1.69 -17.95
CA VAL A 212 -2.88 3.15 -18.16
C VAL A 212 -2.60 3.88 -16.84
N ILE A 213 -3.32 3.54 -15.77
CA ILE A 213 -3.14 4.15 -14.44
C ILE A 213 -1.71 3.94 -13.93
N LYS A 214 -1.18 2.71 -13.97
CA LYS A 214 0.17 2.40 -13.51
C LYS A 214 1.26 3.10 -14.32
N ASN A 215 1.09 3.21 -15.64
CA ASN A 215 2.04 3.91 -16.49
C ASN A 215 2.09 5.41 -16.19
N ARG A 216 0.95 6.00 -15.87
CA ARG A 216 0.84 7.45 -15.60
C ARG A 216 1.21 7.84 -14.17
N LEU A 217 0.91 6.99 -13.18
CA LEU A 217 0.99 7.33 -11.76
C LEU A 217 1.86 6.40 -10.91
N GLY A 218 2.37 5.30 -11.47
CA GLY A 218 2.86 4.12 -10.73
C GLY A 218 3.76 4.40 -9.53
N SER A 219 4.76 5.28 -9.68
CA SER A 219 5.69 5.63 -8.58
C SER A 219 5.01 6.40 -7.44
N ARG A 220 3.97 7.17 -7.75
CA ARG A 220 3.18 7.99 -6.81
C ARG A 220 2.07 7.21 -6.11
N LEU A 221 1.79 5.98 -6.53
CA LEU A 221 0.74 5.16 -5.95
C LEU A 221 1.02 4.83 -4.48
N ILE A 222 0.05 5.12 -3.62
CA ILE A 222 -0.08 4.56 -2.28
C ILE A 222 -0.78 3.21 -2.46
N GLU A 223 0.01 2.15 -2.62
CA GLU A 223 -0.48 0.77 -2.69
C GLU A 223 -1.05 0.31 -1.32
N PRO A 224 -1.92 -0.72 -1.27
CA PRO A 224 -2.49 -1.23 -0.02
C PRO A 224 -1.46 -1.62 1.06
N ARG A 225 -0.24 -2.03 0.68
CA ARG A 225 0.84 -2.33 1.65
C ARG A 225 1.26 -1.10 2.47
N TRP A 226 1.01 0.11 1.97
CA TRP A 226 1.33 1.37 2.63
C TRP A 226 0.19 1.92 3.50
N LYS A 227 -0.94 1.21 3.60
CA LYS A 227 -2.13 1.66 4.35
C LYS A 227 -1.87 1.96 5.83
N LEU A 228 -0.80 1.39 6.40
CA LEU A 228 -0.40 1.61 7.80
C LEU A 228 0.26 2.98 8.03
N LEU A 229 0.74 3.63 6.97
CA LEU A 229 1.55 4.83 7.05
C LEU A 229 0.71 6.09 7.24
N VAL A 230 1.23 7.01 8.04
CA VAL A 230 0.71 8.37 8.16
C VAL A 230 1.23 9.25 7.02
N LEU A 231 0.60 10.40 6.77
CA LEU A 231 0.97 11.28 5.66
C LEU A 231 2.44 11.71 5.70
N ARG A 232 3.01 12.00 6.88
CA ARG A 232 4.44 12.33 7.01
C ARG A 232 5.35 11.26 6.42
N GLN A 233 5.02 9.98 6.63
CA GLN A 233 5.81 8.85 6.11
C GLN A 233 5.60 8.70 4.58
N LEU A 234 4.37 8.89 4.11
CA LEU A 234 4.02 8.82 2.69
C LEU A 234 4.69 9.93 1.86
N TRP A 235 4.79 11.15 2.40
CA TRP A 235 5.47 12.27 1.77
C TRP A 235 6.96 12.00 1.54
N GLU A 236 7.65 11.37 2.51
CA GLU A 236 9.06 10.98 2.35
C GLU A 236 9.26 9.87 1.31
N LEU A 237 8.27 8.99 1.15
CA LEU A 237 8.23 7.99 0.06
C LEU A 237 7.86 8.61 -1.29
N GLN A 238 7.45 9.88 -1.33
CA GLN A 238 6.90 10.53 -2.51
C GLN A 238 5.68 9.78 -3.09
N LYS A 239 4.86 9.20 -2.20
CA LYS A 239 3.62 8.50 -2.54
C LYS A 239 2.43 9.31 -2.08
N ASN A 240 1.47 9.55 -2.97
CA ASN A 240 0.37 10.46 -2.69
C ASN A 240 -0.90 10.24 -3.53
N VAL A 241 -1.01 9.15 -4.28
CA VAL A 241 -2.23 8.85 -5.03
C VAL A 241 -2.78 7.48 -4.65
N VAL A 242 -4.03 7.45 -4.19
CA VAL A 242 -4.77 6.22 -3.94
C VAL A 242 -5.71 5.96 -5.11
N ILE A 243 -5.68 4.74 -5.62
CA ILE A 243 -6.65 4.25 -6.60
C ILE A 243 -7.57 3.31 -5.85
N ALA A 244 -8.80 3.72 -5.58
CA ALA A 244 -9.85 2.86 -5.07
C ALA A 244 -10.64 2.30 -6.26
N TYR A 245 -10.80 0.98 -6.32
CA TYR A 245 -11.32 0.30 -7.50
C TYR A 245 -12.44 -0.68 -7.12
N ASN A 246 -13.67 -0.34 -7.47
CA ASN A 246 -14.88 -1.04 -7.02
C ASN A 246 -15.26 -2.22 -7.96
N ASN A 247 -14.34 -3.15 -8.18
CA ASN A 247 -14.57 -4.36 -8.95
C ASN A 247 -13.58 -5.48 -8.54
N ASP A 248 -13.96 -6.74 -8.70
CA ASP A 248 -13.11 -7.89 -8.35
C ASP A 248 -11.92 -8.09 -9.30
N GLN A 249 -12.00 -7.57 -10.54
CA GLN A 249 -10.88 -7.53 -11.51
C GLN A 249 -9.81 -6.47 -11.15
N ARG A 250 -9.85 -5.95 -9.92
CA ARG A 250 -8.92 -4.96 -9.39
C ARG A 250 -7.47 -5.47 -9.41
N ASP A 251 -6.55 -4.62 -9.89
CA ASP A 251 -5.11 -4.86 -9.77
C ASP A 251 -4.69 -4.88 -8.28
N PRO A 252 -3.84 -5.84 -7.83
CA PRO A 252 -3.40 -5.92 -6.43
C PRO A 252 -2.72 -4.65 -5.87
N LEU A 253 -2.20 -3.78 -6.73
CA LEU A 253 -1.63 -2.49 -6.33
C LEU A 253 -2.68 -1.42 -6.00
N PHE A 254 -3.96 -1.67 -6.28
CA PHE A 254 -5.06 -0.75 -6.03
C PHE A 254 -5.84 -1.15 -4.77
N TRP A 255 -6.43 -0.15 -4.12
CA TRP A 255 -7.26 -0.32 -2.94
C TRP A 255 -8.64 -0.88 -3.32
N PRO A 256 -9.30 -1.63 -2.41
CA PRO A 256 -10.73 -1.84 -2.52
C PRO A 256 -11.48 -0.53 -2.79
N GLY A 257 -12.58 -0.63 -3.55
CA GLY A 257 -13.45 0.52 -3.82
C GLY A 257 -13.86 1.23 -2.54
N VAL A 258 -14.11 2.54 -2.62
CA VAL A 258 -14.62 3.29 -1.48
C VAL A 258 -15.99 2.71 -1.10
N ASN A 259 -16.16 2.36 0.18
CA ASN A 259 -17.45 1.97 0.73
C ASN A 259 -18.34 3.21 0.78
N GLN A 260 -19.07 3.45 -0.31
CA GLN A 260 -20.00 4.57 -0.42
C GLN A 260 -21.27 4.27 0.37
N ARG A 261 -21.50 5.03 1.45
CA ARG A 261 -22.76 5.03 2.18
C ARG A 261 -23.76 5.91 1.45
N TRP A 262 -24.61 5.27 0.67
CA TRP A 262 -25.70 5.89 -0.07
C TRP A 262 -27.05 5.43 0.48
N ILE A 263 -28.01 6.36 0.57
CA ILE A 263 -29.34 6.09 1.13
C ILE A 263 -30.19 5.17 0.25
N GLY A 264 -29.76 4.88 -0.99
CA GLY A 264 -30.50 4.04 -1.93
C GLY A 264 -31.69 4.74 -2.60
N LYS A 265 -31.75 6.08 -2.51
CA LYS A 265 -32.84 6.90 -3.04
C LYS A 265 -32.27 8.17 -3.66
N ASP A 266 -32.72 8.50 -4.87
CA ASP A 266 -32.25 9.67 -5.62
C ASP A 266 -32.86 10.99 -5.11
N ARG A 267 -34.10 10.95 -4.60
CA ARG A 267 -34.86 12.13 -4.15
C ARG A 267 -35.37 11.99 -2.71
N PRO A 268 -34.49 11.77 -1.71
CA PRO A 268 -34.89 11.87 -0.31
C PRO A 268 -35.25 13.32 0.03
N SER A 269 -36.08 13.53 1.05
CA SER A 269 -36.15 14.85 1.67
C SER A 269 -34.84 15.17 2.41
N SER A 270 -34.56 16.45 2.67
CA SER A 270 -33.38 16.82 3.46
C SER A 270 -33.40 16.18 4.86
N SER A 271 -34.58 16.00 5.47
CA SER A 271 -34.69 15.32 6.77
C SER A 271 -34.40 13.82 6.69
N GLU A 272 -34.91 13.13 5.66
CA GLU A 272 -34.61 11.71 5.42
C GLU A 272 -33.10 11.49 5.24
N LEU A 273 -32.47 12.31 4.39
CA LEU A 273 -31.04 12.23 4.15
C LEU A 273 -30.23 12.59 5.40
N LYS A 274 -30.66 13.58 6.19
CA LYS A 274 -30.05 13.88 7.49
C LYS A 274 -30.10 12.71 8.45
N SER A 275 -31.25 12.04 8.59
CA SER A 275 -31.38 10.87 9.45
C SER A 275 -30.44 9.73 9.03
N PHE A 276 -30.28 9.52 7.72
CA PHE A 276 -29.32 8.55 7.20
C PHE A 276 -27.87 8.95 7.47
N VAL A 277 -27.49 10.21 7.26
CA VAL A 277 -26.15 10.73 7.60
C VAL A 277 -25.84 10.50 9.08
N GLU A 278 -26.80 10.76 9.97
CA GLU A 278 -26.63 10.50 11.40
C GLU A 278 -26.53 9.02 11.75
N GLN A 279 -27.29 8.15 11.07
CA GLN A 279 -27.17 6.70 11.20
C GLN A 279 -25.76 6.25 10.82
N VAL A 280 -25.25 6.68 9.67
CA VAL A 280 -23.89 6.36 9.21
C VAL A 280 -22.84 6.85 10.19
N GLY A 281 -23.01 8.04 10.77
CA GLY A 281 -22.12 8.57 11.79
C GLY A 281 -22.09 7.79 13.11
N ARG A 282 -23.01 6.83 13.33
CA ARG A 282 -23.01 5.90 14.47
C ARG A 282 -22.38 4.54 14.14
N GLU A 283 -22.07 4.29 12.87
CA GLU A 283 -21.48 3.02 12.45
C GLU A 283 -20.00 2.93 12.85
N SER A 284 -19.56 1.71 13.18
CA SER A 284 -18.12 1.43 13.26
C SER A 284 -17.53 1.32 11.85
N LYS A 285 -16.36 1.92 11.66
CA LYS A 285 -15.56 1.82 10.43
C LYS A 285 -14.36 0.91 10.69
N PRO A 286 -14.20 -0.20 9.95
CA PRO A 286 -13.00 -1.01 10.03
C PRO A 286 -11.74 -0.20 9.73
N ASP A 287 -10.64 -0.52 10.41
CA ASP A 287 -9.32 0.05 10.12
C ASP A 287 -8.97 -0.13 8.64
N TYR A 288 -8.38 0.90 8.04
CA TYR A 288 -7.92 0.93 6.64
C TYR A 288 -9.01 0.87 5.57
N GLU A 289 -10.28 0.74 5.91
CA GLU A 289 -11.37 0.90 4.94
C GLU A 289 -11.43 2.36 4.47
N LEU A 290 -11.65 2.60 3.18
CA LEU A 290 -12.06 3.92 2.70
C LEU A 290 -13.59 3.97 2.71
N ARG A 291 -14.17 4.95 3.42
CA ARG A 291 -15.63 5.09 3.55
C ARG A 291 -16.05 6.52 3.25
N SER A 292 -17.04 6.67 2.38
CA SER A 292 -17.66 7.95 2.11
C SER A 292 -19.12 7.99 2.54
N ILE A 293 -19.59 9.17 2.95
CA ILE A 293 -21.01 9.49 3.04
C ILE A 293 -21.41 10.23 1.76
N GLN A 294 -22.47 9.77 1.11
CA GLN A 294 -23.07 10.44 -0.05
C GLN A 294 -24.09 11.47 0.44
N ALA A 295 -23.69 12.73 0.51
CA ALA A 295 -24.52 13.86 0.94
C ALA A 295 -24.95 14.69 -0.29
N HIS A 296 -25.70 14.03 -1.17
CA HIS A 296 -26.27 14.63 -2.37
C HIS A 296 -27.69 14.09 -2.61
N LYS A 297 -28.50 14.83 -3.35
CA LYS A 297 -29.85 14.42 -3.80
C LYS A 297 -30.24 15.18 -5.06
N TYR A 298 -31.23 14.67 -5.76
CA TYR A 298 -31.90 15.38 -6.84
C TYR A 298 -33.07 16.21 -6.32
N THR A 299 -33.36 17.33 -6.97
CA THR A 299 -34.60 18.10 -6.77
C THR A 299 -35.80 17.36 -7.37
N LEU A 300 -37.01 17.93 -7.19
CA LEU A 300 -38.24 17.38 -7.78
C LEU A 300 -38.20 17.31 -9.32
N VAL A 301 -37.41 18.17 -9.97
CA VAL A 301 -37.23 18.21 -11.44
C VAL A 301 -35.98 17.44 -11.91
N TYR A 302 -35.46 16.53 -11.08
CA TYR A 302 -34.34 15.63 -11.43
C TYR A 302 -33.02 16.32 -11.79
N GLN A 303 -32.74 17.50 -11.23
CA GLN A 303 -31.42 18.12 -11.29
C GLN A 303 -30.69 17.94 -9.94
N PRO A 304 -29.35 17.81 -9.93
CA PRO A 304 -28.56 17.79 -8.69
C PRO A 304 -28.86 19.01 -7.82
N ASP A 305 -29.23 18.78 -6.57
CA ASP A 305 -29.64 19.82 -5.64
C ASP A 305 -28.42 20.55 -5.03
N ASP A 306 -28.54 21.86 -4.85
CA ASP A 306 -27.53 22.64 -4.15
C ASP A 306 -27.73 22.51 -2.64
N MET A 307 -27.19 21.42 -2.11
CA MET A 307 -27.29 21.05 -0.70
C MET A 307 -26.35 21.83 0.21
N SER A 308 -25.68 22.87 -0.29
CA SER A 308 -24.66 23.57 0.46
C SER A 308 -25.11 24.07 1.86
N PRO A 309 -26.37 24.55 2.10
CA PRO A 309 -26.81 24.92 3.46
C PRO A 309 -26.88 23.72 4.40
N ASP A 310 -27.39 22.60 3.90
CA ASP A 310 -27.48 21.33 4.60
C ASP A 310 -26.07 20.80 4.91
N VAL A 311 -25.16 20.80 3.94
CA VAL A 311 -23.76 20.35 4.11
C VAL A 311 -23.04 21.17 5.19
N MET A 312 -23.17 22.50 5.15
CA MET A 312 -22.54 23.37 6.15
C MET A 312 -23.11 23.18 7.56
N SER A 313 -24.39 22.80 7.67
CA SER A 313 -25.03 22.47 8.94
C SER A 313 -24.64 21.08 9.44
N TRP A 314 -24.73 20.07 8.59
CA TRP A 314 -24.60 18.66 8.97
C TRP A 314 -23.17 18.25 9.25
N PHE A 315 -22.22 18.91 8.59
CA PHE A 315 -20.78 18.71 8.73
C PHE A 315 -20.11 19.99 9.21
N ALA A 316 -20.78 20.71 10.11
CA ALA A 316 -20.16 21.82 10.83
C ALA A 316 -18.92 21.33 11.59
N ALA A 317 -17.86 22.13 11.55
CA ALA A 317 -16.64 21.94 12.32
C ALA A 317 -16.50 23.10 13.31
N GLY A 318 -16.04 22.80 14.53
CA GLY A 318 -15.73 23.82 15.53
C GLY A 318 -15.04 23.26 16.77
N GLU A 319 -15.31 22.01 17.12
CA GLU A 319 -14.75 21.32 18.29
C GLU A 319 -14.51 19.83 18.01
N PHE A 320 -13.74 19.16 18.89
CA PHE A 320 -13.34 17.75 18.77
C PHE A 320 -14.52 16.75 18.67
N ASN A 321 -15.70 17.10 19.17
CA ASN A 321 -16.90 16.26 19.12
C ASN A 321 -17.93 16.73 18.08
N SER A 322 -17.56 17.66 17.20
CA SER A 322 -18.44 18.19 16.16
C SER A 322 -18.96 17.10 15.23
N PRO A 323 -20.15 17.25 14.61
CA PRO A 323 -20.76 16.23 13.76
C PRO A 323 -19.84 15.67 12.67
N ILE A 324 -19.01 16.52 12.05
CA ILE A 324 -18.07 16.13 10.99
C ILE A 324 -17.06 15.06 11.42
N MET A 325 -16.73 14.98 12.72
CA MET A 325 -15.73 14.07 13.27
C MET A 325 -16.12 12.59 13.18
N LYS A 326 -17.37 12.29 12.81
CA LYS A 326 -17.89 10.93 12.58
C LYS A 326 -17.66 10.41 11.16
N PHE A 327 -17.21 11.27 10.25
CA PHE A 327 -17.12 10.98 8.81
C PHE A 327 -15.67 10.97 8.34
N HIS A 328 -15.43 10.45 7.13
CA HIS A 328 -14.09 10.33 6.56
C HIS A 328 -14.08 10.98 5.20
N ILE A 329 -14.72 10.41 4.19
CA ILE A 329 -14.92 11.08 2.91
C ILE A 329 -16.35 11.64 2.89
N ILE A 330 -16.51 12.91 2.50
CA ILE A 330 -17.83 13.55 2.39
C ILE A 330 -18.02 13.97 0.94
N ASN A 331 -18.82 13.20 0.21
CA ASN A 331 -19.13 13.48 -1.19
C ASN A 331 -20.38 14.33 -1.28
N THR A 332 -20.32 15.42 -2.04
CA THR A 332 -21.49 16.26 -2.34
C THR A 332 -21.52 16.63 -3.83
N ASP A 333 -22.68 17.07 -4.29
CA ASP A 333 -22.77 17.87 -5.52
C ASP A 333 -22.40 19.32 -5.20
N TRP A 334 -22.03 20.08 -6.23
CA TRP A 334 -21.74 21.52 -6.15
C TRP A 334 -20.76 21.89 -5.03
N SER A 335 -19.76 21.04 -4.77
CA SER A 335 -18.98 21.04 -3.52
C SER A 335 -18.16 22.31 -3.28
N LEU A 336 -17.97 23.14 -4.30
CA LEU A 336 -17.22 24.39 -4.21
C LEU A 336 -18.10 25.61 -3.88
N ARG A 337 -19.43 25.48 -3.87
CA ARG A 337 -20.37 26.57 -3.55
C ARG A 337 -20.49 26.88 -2.06
N CYS A 338 -19.76 26.17 -1.22
CA CYS A 338 -19.69 26.43 0.21
C CYS A 338 -18.28 26.24 0.77
N ARG A 339 -18.19 26.30 2.09
CA ARG A 339 -16.93 26.26 2.84
C ARG A 339 -16.61 24.90 3.43
N HIS A 340 -17.24 23.83 2.95
CA HIS A 340 -17.08 22.51 3.53
C HIS A 340 -15.62 22.03 3.53
N ILE A 341 -14.84 22.38 2.51
CA ILE A 341 -13.38 22.12 2.47
C ILE A 341 -12.67 22.72 3.69
N ASP A 342 -13.01 23.95 4.08
CA ASP A 342 -12.42 24.62 5.25
C ASP A 342 -12.80 23.87 6.55
N ASN A 343 -14.03 23.32 6.64
CA ASN A 343 -14.45 22.48 7.76
C ASN A 343 -13.65 21.17 7.82
N CYS A 344 -13.39 20.51 6.69
CA CYS A 344 -12.55 19.31 6.64
C CYS A 344 -11.12 19.59 7.11
N ILE A 345 -10.50 20.67 6.62
CA ILE A 345 -9.14 21.09 7.03
C ILE A 345 -9.10 21.30 8.55
N HIS A 346 -10.05 22.07 9.07
CA HIS A 346 -10.11 22.35 10.50
C HIS A 346 -10.35 21.09 11.35
N ALA A 347 -11.31 20.24 10.95
CA ALA A 347 -11.63 19.03 11.69
C ALA A 347 -10.47 18.03 11.75
N ASN A 348 -9.66 17.94 10.68
CA ASN A 348 -8.45 17.12 10.69
C ASN A 348 -7.45 17.55 11.76
N SER A 349 -7.36 18.85 12.10
CA SER A 349 -6.47 19.34 13.17
C SER A 349 -6.73 18.72 14.53
N PHE A 350 -7.99 18.35 14.81
CA PHE A 350 -8.35 17.61 16.02
C PHE A 350 -7.86 16.16 15.98
N ARG A 351 -8.10 15.44 14.87
CA ARG A 351 -7.63 14.05 14.70
C ARG A 351 -6.10 13.97 14.75
N ASN A 352 -5.42 14.96 14.18
CA ASN A 352 -3.96 14.97 14.08
C ASN A 352 -3.26 15.02 15.46
N GLN A 353 -3.97 15.41 16.51
CA GLN A 353 -3.46 15.45 17.89
C GLN A 353 -3.49 14.07 18.57
N GLU A 354 -4.22 13.09 18.04
CA GLU A 354 -4.36 11.75 18.65
C GLU A 354 -3.10 10.88 18.51
N ARG A 355 -2.22 11.20 17.56
CA ARG A 355 -0.96 10.48 17.30
C ARG A 355 0.17 11.47 17.10
N THR A 356 1.37 11.09 17.53
CA THR A 356 2.61 11.79 17.18
C THR A 356 3.32 11.13 16.01
N SER A 357 3.85 11.95 15.09
CA SER A 357 4.79 11.48 14.06
C SER A 357 6.02 12.38 13.97
N VAL A 358 7.16 11.78 13.62
CA VAL A 358 8.43 12.52 13.49
C VAL A 358 9.22 12.05 12.27
N ARG A 359 9.98 12.99 11.70
CA ARG A 359 11.02 12.72 10.72
C ARG A 359 12.38 12.78 11.42
N LEU A 360 13.15 11.69 11.32
CA LEU A 360 14.48 11.58 11.89
C LEU A 360 15.52 11.34 10.80
N THR A 361 16.77 11.56 11.16
CA THR A 361 17.95 11.21 10.39
C THR A 361 18.98 10.54 11.31
N PRO A 362 19.94 9.76 10.79
CA PRO A 362 20.96 9.14 11.62
C PRO A 362 21.69 10.11 12.57
N ASN A 363 22.03 11.32 12.12
CA ASN A 363 22.70 12.32 12.95
C ASN A 363 21.81 12.91 14.06
N SER A 364 20.49 12.75 13.98
CA SER A 364 19.55 13.17 15.03
C SER A 364 19.35 12.10 16.12
N LEU A 365 19.94 10.92 15.97
CA LEU A 365 19.82 9.84 16.94
C LEU A 365 20.85 10.00 18.06
N THR A 366 20.42 9.76 19.29
CA THR A 366 21.33 9.66 20.44
C THR A 366 22.00 8.28 20.44
N ASN A 367 23.31 8.23 20.22
CA ASN A 367 24.10 6.98 20.18
C ASN A 367 23.54 5.90 19.22
N GLY A 368 22.91 6.32 18.11
CA GLY A 368 22.32 5.40 17.13
C GLY A 368 20.98 4.76 17.55
N PHE A 369 20.43 5.11 18.71
CA PHE A 369 19.14 4.58 19.16
C PHE A 369 17.98 5.38 18.57
N ILE A 370 17.04 4.67 17.94
CA ILE A 370 15.77 5.26 17.50
C ILE A 370 14.87 5.46 18.75
N PRO A 371 14.25 6.64 18.92
CA PRO A 371 13.52 6.97 20.14
C PRO A 371 12.27 6.11 20.36
N ASN A 372 11.96 5.85 21.64
CA ASN A 372 10.75 5.15 22.07
C ASN A 372 9.53 6.10 22.14
N GLY A 373 8.33 5.52 22.22
CA GLY A 373 7.10 6.24 22.55
C GLY A 373 6.48 7.10 21.45
N ILE A 374 7.04 7.08 20.24
CA ILE A 374 6.50 7.82 19.09
C ILE A 374 5.58 6.93 18.26
N GLY A 375 4.42 7.45 17.85
CA GLY A 375 3.39 6.69 17.13
C GLY A 375 3.69 6.41 15.67
N ALA A 376 4.50 7.25 15.01
CA ALA A 376 5.00 7.01 13.67
C ALA A 376 6.36 7.69 13.46
N ILE A 377 7.35 6.93 12.99
CA ILE A 377 8.70 7.43 12.71
C ILE A 377 8.99 7.21 11.23
N VAL A 378 9.51 8.23 10.55
CA VAL A 378 10.26 8.05 9.30
C VAL A 378 11.71 8.45 9.53
N LEU A 379 12.62 7.53 9.24
CA LEU A 379 14.06 7.76 9.34
C LEU A 379 14.67 7.72 7.95
N VAL A 380 15.34 8.80 7.55
CA VAL A 380 15.94 8.91 6.23
C VAL A 380 17.45 9.04 6.35
N THR A 381 18.19 8.08 5.79
CA THR A 381 19.66 8.19 5.66
C THR A 381 19.99 8.96 4.38
N ALA A 382 21.05 9.75 4.39
CA ALA A 382 21.57 10.42 3.20
C ALA A 382 23.11 10.49 3.26
N ASN A 383 23.76 10.77 2.13
CA ASN A 383 25.19 11.10 2.15
C ASN A 383 25.43 12.31 3.06
N GLY A 384 26.38 12.22 4.00
CA GLY A 384 26.63 13.24 5.03
C GLY A 384 25.68 13.19 6.24
N ASN A 385 24.59 12.42 6.18
CA ASN A 385 23.69 12.16 7.30
C ASN A 385 23.39 10.67 7.40
N TRP A 386 24.39 9.95 7.89
CA TRP A 386 24.50 8.49 7.88
C TRP A 386 25.18 8.02 9.15
N SER A 387 24.82 6.81 9.61
CA SER A 387 25.50 6.10 10.70
C SER A 387 25.78 4.67 10.26
N ALA A 388 26.92 4.11 10.70
CA ALA A 388 27.28 2.72 10.45
C ALA A 388 26.30 1.74 11.10
N SER A 389 25.72 2.13 12.23
CA SER A 389 24.72 1.33 12.93
C SER A 389 23.57 2.16 13.48
N MET A 390 22.40 1.53 13.57
CA MET A 390 21.21 2.06 14.24
C MET A 390 20.52 0.93 14.99
N THR A 391 19.75 1.25 16.03
CA THR A 391 19.04 0.25 16.84
C THR A 391 17.56 0.58 16.94
N LEU A 392 16.71 -0.44 16.74
CA LEU A 392 15.26 -0.31 16.89
C LEU A 392 14.87 0.17 18.30
N PRO A 393 13.74 0.89 18.43
CA PRO A 393 13.16 1.20 19.74
C PRO A 393 12.82 -0.10 20.47
N THR A 394 13.01 -0.15 21.79
CA THR A 394 12.78 -1.37 22.57
C THR A 394 11.30 -1.59 22.88
N ARG A 395 10.54 -0.52 23.17
CA ARG A 395 9.10 -0.56 23.42
C ARG A 395 8.42 0.71 22.92
N THR A 396 7.24 0.58 22.36
CA THR A 396 6.42 1.72 21.93
C THR A 396 4.93 1.37 22.04
N ILE A 397 4.07 2.27 21.59
CA ILE A 397 2.62 2.09 21.57
C ILE A 397 2.19 1.06 20.52
N ASN A 398 1.06 0.40 20.74
CA ASN A 398 0.53 -0.58 19.79
C ASN A 398 0.28 0.05 18.42
N LYS A 399 0.57 -0.69 17.34
CA LYS A 399 0.45 -0.23 15.95
C LYS A 399 1.34 0.97 15.59
N ALA A 400 2.35 1.31 16.40
CA ALA A 400 3.34 2.29 16.00
C ALA A 400 4.08 1.82 14.74
N THR A 401 4.43 2.75 13.85
CA THR A 401 5.16 2.42 12.62
C THR A 401 6.55 3.02 12.61
N LEU A 402 7.51 2.28 12.05
CA LEU A 402 8.85 2.77 11.76
C LEU A 402 9.17 2.49 10.30
N LEU A 403 9.31 3.55 9.52
CA LEU A 403 9.72 3.50 8.13
C LEU A 403 11.17 3.99 8.03
N ILE A 404 12.05 3.19 7.44
CA ILE A 404 13.44 3.59 7.18
C ILE A 404 13.64 3.65 5.67
N ILE A 405 14.18 4.77 5.18
CA ILE A 405 14.46 5.01 3.76
C ILE A 405 15.96 5.28 3.60
N CYS A 406 16.63 4.40 2.87
CA CYS A 406 18.08 4.44 2.72
C CYS A 406 18.50 5.14 1.43
N LYS A 407 18.90 6.42 1.49
CA LYS A 407 19.44 7.16 0.33
C LYS A 407 20.98 7.25 0.33
N ALA A 408 21.63 6.95 1.46
CA ALA A 408 23.08 6.97 1.58
C ALA A 408 23.73 5.84 0.76
N GLN A 409 24.92 6.10 0.21
CA GLN A 409 25.69 5.10 -0.55
C GLN A 409 26.33 4.04 0.35
N LEU A 410 26.68 4.41 1.58
CA LEU A 410 27.25 3.50 2.56
C LEU A 410 26.15 2.64 3.21
N GLN A 411 26.49 1.40 3.52
CA GLN A 411 25.59 0.46 4.18
C GLN A 411 25.44 0.80 5.66
N THR A 412 24.29 0.51 6.26
CA THR A 412 24.03 0.65 7.70
C THR A 412 23.55 -0.68 8.25
N THR A 413 24.10 -1.09 9.39
CA THR A 413 23.58 -2.24 10.14
C THR A 413 22.45 -1.76 11.06
N LEU A 414 21.23 -2.26 10.85
CA LEU A 414 20.12 -2.04 11.76
C LEU A 414 20.03 -3.21 12.74
N HIS A 415 20.26 -2.93 14.02
CA HIS A 415 20.04 -3.88 15.09
C HIS A 415 18.54 -3.98 15.39
N VAL A 416 17.99 -5.19 15.25
CA VAL A 416 16.56 -5.51 15.36
C VAL A 416 16.26 -6.57 16.44
N PRO A 417 16.82 -6.46 17.66
CA PRO A 417 16.82 -7.53 18.68
C PRO A 417 15.42 -7.92 19.20
N ASN A 418 14.45 -7.02 19.04
CA ASN A 418 13.05 -7.19 19.44
C ASN A 418 12.12 -7.19 18.22
N SER A 419 12.53 -7.77 17.10
CA SER A 419 11.69 -7.91 15.90
C SER A 419 11.28 -9.36 15.64
N ASP A 420 10.37 -9.56 14.67
CA ASP A 420 10.08 -10.88 14.10
C ASP A 420 11.12 -11.31 13.04
N PHE A 421 12.09 -10.47 12.71
CA PHE A 421 13.19 -10.82 11.82
C PHE A 421 14.06 -11.91 12.47
N LEU A 422 14.48 -12.90 11.69
CA LEU A 422 15.00 -14.17 12.24
C LEU A 422 16.44 -14.09 12.78
N ILE A 423 17.12 -12.95 12.58
CA ILE A 423 18.47 -12.65 13.06
C ILE A 423 18.50 -11.25 13.68
N ALA A 424 19.52 -10.98 14.51
CA ALA A 424 19.60 -9.73 15.28
C ALA A 424 19.93 -8.49 14.43
N ASP A 425 20.49 -8.68 13.24
CA ASP A 425 21.04 -7.59 12.42
C ASP A 425 20.49 -7.65 10.99
N LEU A 426 19.92 -6.53 10.54
CA LEU A 426 19.47 -6.31 9.18
C LEU A 426 20.43 -5.33 8.49
N ILE A 427 21.10 -5.78 7.43
CA ILE A 427 21.97 -4.90 6.63
C ILE A 427 21.10 -4.05 5.72
N LEU A 428 21.24 -2.73 5.77
CA LEU A 428 20.55 -1.78 4.90
C LEU A 428 21.55 -1.11 3.94
N LYS A 429 21.17 -0.94 2.68
CA LYS A 429 21.98 -0.29 1.63
C LYS A 429 21.17 0.78 0.90
N GLN A 430 21.83 1.50 0.00
CA GLN A 430 21.16 2.49 -0.85
C GLN A 430 19.95 1.88 -1.57
N ASN A 431 18.87 2.65 -1.59
CA ASN A 431 17.53 2.36 -2.11
C ASN A 431 16.69 1.36 -1.32
N ASP A 432 17.21 0.81 -0.22
CA ASP A 432 16.37 0.00 0.65
C ASP A 432 15.30 0.85 1.35
N VAL A 433 14.10 0.29 1.42
CA VAL A 433 12.99 0.82 2.21
C VAL A 433 12.48 -0.32 3.09
N VAL A 434 12.41 -0.10 4.40
CA VAL A 434 11.90 -1.11 5.34
C VAL A 434 10.85 -0.50 6.26
N LEU A 435 9.77 -1.24 6.47
CA LEU A 435 8.65 -0.83 7.31
C LEU A 435 8.46 -1.85 8.43
N PHE A 436 8.47 -1.37 9.67
CA PHE A 436 8.09 -2.15 10.84
C PHE A 436 6.79 -1.61 11.44
N GLN A 437 5.99 -2.50 12.01
CA GLN A 437 4.85 -2.17 12.86
C GLN A 437 5.00 -2.85 14.22
N TYR A 438 4.85 -2.10 15.31
CA TYR A 438 4.97 -2.65 16.65
C TYR A 438 3.69 -3.37 17.11
N SER A 439 3.83 -4.58 17.64
CA SER A 439 2.77 -5.37 18.27
C SER A 439 3.00 -5.42 19.78
N THR A 440 2.09 -4.82 20.56
CA THR A 440 2.15 -4.94 22.03
C THR A 440 1.78 -6.33 22.51
N ALA A 441 1.06 -7.13 21.72
CA ALA A 441 0.72 -8.50 22.05
C ALA A 441 1.94 -9.43 21.99
N GLU A 442 2.83 -9.20 21.00
CA GLU A 442 4.05 -10.00 20.83
C GLU A 442 5.29 -9.37 21.46
N LEU A 443 5.19 -8.10 21.88
CA LEU A 443 6.31 -7.26 22.34
C LEU A 443 7.44 -7.17 21.30
N LYS A 444 7.05 -7.08 20.02
CA LYS A 444 7.97 -7.11 18.88
C LYS A 444 7.62 -6.09 17.81
N TRP A 445 8.65 -5.62 17.11
CA TRP A 445 8.53 -4.97 15.80
C TRP A 445 8.33 -6.00 14.71
N ILE A 446 7.17 -5.99 14.07
CA ILE A 446 6.85 -6.87 12.95
C ILE A 446 7.29 -6.19 11.65
N LEU A 447 8.33 -6.73 11.02
CA LEU A 447 8.79 -6.33 9.71
C LEU A 447 7.71 -6.66 8.69
N GLN A 448 7.18 -5.61 8.06
CA GLN A 448 6.20 -5.75 6.99
C GLN A 448 6.94 -6.23 5.73
N PRO A 449 6.71 -7.48 5.27
CA PRO A 449 7.37 -7.98 4.08
C PRO A 449 6.84 -7.22 2.86
N ASP A 450 7.70 -7.04 1.85
CA ASP A 450 7.26 -6.38 0.62
C ASP A 450 6.22 -7.24 -0.11
N ARG A 451 6.46 -8.55 -0.13
CA ARG A 451 5.57 -9.56 -0.73
C ARG A 451 5.64 -10.89 0.00
N VAL A 452 4.50 -11.59 -0.05
CA VAL A 452 4.37 -12.98 0.39
C VAL A 452 3.98 -13.82 -0.81
N TYR A 453 4.79 -14.83 -1.09
CA TYR A 453 4.59 -15.81 -2.14
C TYR A 453 4.32 -17.18 -1.52
N SER A 454 3.76 -18.05 -2.35
CA SER A 454 3.49 -19.45 -2.05
C SER A 454 3.49 -20.27 -3.35
N PRO A 455 3.51 -21.60 -3.26
CA PRO A 455 3.42 -22.47 -4.44
C PRO A 455 2.23 -22.15 -5.36
N ASN A 456 1.06 -21.83 -4.81
CA ASN A 456 -0.12 -21.45 -5.60
C ASN A 456 0.05 -20.13 -6.36
N THR A 457 0.98 -19.27 -5.93
CA THR A 457 1.24 -17.98 -6.59
C THR A 457 2.39 -18.02 -7.59
N SER A 458 3.38 -18.89 -7.41
CA SER A 458 4.61 -18.88 -8.23
C SER A 458 5.24 -20.24 -8.50
N GLY A 459 4.58 -21.34 -8.12
CA GLY A 459 5.15 -22.69 -8.19
C GLY A 459 6.37 -22.85 -7.27
N GLY A 460 7.21 -23.87 -7.52
CA GLY A 460 8.41 -24.16 -6.72
C GLY A 460 9.60 -23.23 -6.96
N ALA A 461 9.53 -22.31 -7.91
CA ALA A 461 10.54 -21.27 -8.07
C ALA A 461 10.17 -20.06 -7.20
N VAL A 462 11.05 -19.70 -6.26
CA VAL A 462 10.88 -18.45 -5.50
C VAL A 462 11.12 -17.27 -6.46
N PRO A 463 10.18 -16.30 -6.54
CA PRO A 463 10.35 -15.14 -7.41
C PRO A 463 11.60 -14.32 -7.08
N VAL A 464 12.15 -13.65 -8.09
CA VAL A 464 13.29 -12.73 -7.93
C VAL A 464 12.88 -11.57 -7.01
N VAL A 465 13.68 -11.30 -5.98
CA VAL A 465 13.54 -10.11 -5.14
C VAL A 465 13.81 -8.89 -6.01
N ARG A 466 12.85 -7.97 -6.08
CA ARG A 466 12.95 -6.78 -6.93
C ARG A 466 13.85 -5.72 -6.31
N THR A 467 14.24 -4.72 -7.09
CA THR A 467 15.11 -3.64 -6.64
C THR A 467 14.48 -2.74 -5.57
N ASP A 468 13.15 -2.72 -5.51
CA ASP A 468 12.35 -2.00 -4.51
C ASP A 468 11.95 -2.88 -3.31
N GLU A 469 12.48 -4.11 -3.23
CA GLU A 469 12.15 -5.09 -2.19
C GLU A 469 13.39 -5.44 -1.37
N LYS A 470 13.22 -5.47 -0.04
CA LYS A 470 14.28 -5.88 0.89
C LYS A 470 14.14 -7.34 1.31
N LEU A 471 12.91 -7.77 1.54
CA LEU A 471 12.56 -9.10 2.02
C LEU A 471 11.28 -9.59 1.36
N ILE A 472 11.34 -10.79 0.80
CA ILE A 472 10.15 -11.55 0.43
C ILE A 472 10.03 -12.78 1.33
N LYS A 473 8.78 -13.18 1.60
CA LYS A 473 8.47 -14.42 2.31
C LYS A 473 7.89 -15.44 1.34
N TYR A 474 8.34 -16.69 1.38
CA TYR A 474 7.77 -17.81 0.64
C TYR A 474 7.22 -18.82 1.64
N GLN A 475 5.91 -19.01 1.64
CA GLN A 475 5.19 -19.75 2.68
C GLN A 475 4.44 -20.94 2.07
N MET A 476 4.62 -22.10 2.69
CA MET A 476 3.94 -23.34 2.32
C MET A 476 3.02 -23.82 3.43
N ALA A 477 1.93 -24.48 3.04
CA ALA A 477 0.93 -25.05 3.92
C ALA A 477 0.29 -26.28 3.27
N ASP A 478 -0.48 -27.06 4.03
CA ASP A 478 -1.25 -28.17 3.46
C ASP A 478 -2.21 -27.65 2.36
N GLY A 479 -2.17 -28.29 1.18
CA GLY A 479 -2.90 -27.85 -0.01
C GLY A 479 -2.25 -26.69 -0.79
N ASN A 480 -1.12 -26.15 -0.33
CA ASN A 480 -0.32 -25.12 -1.00
C ASN A 480 1.18 -25.41 -0.77
N TRP A 481 1.66 -26.46 -1.42
CA TRP A 481 2.95 -27.10 -1.13
C TRP A 481 3.61 -27.63 -2.41
N VAL A 482 4.94 -27.69 -2.41
CA VAL A 482 5.75 -28.39 -3.41
C VAL A 482 6.88 -29.18 -2.74
N ALA A 483 7.32 -30.26 -3.39
CA ALA A 483 8.43 -31.09 -2.91
C ALA A 483 9.78 -30.36 -2.97
N ASP A 484 9.98 -29.53 -4.00
CA ASP A 484 11.25 -28.86 -4.27
C ASP A 484 11.02 -27.37 -4.48
N VAL A 485 11.77 -26.57 -3.74
CA VAL A 485 11.78 -25.11 -3.80
C VAL A 485 13.16 -24.64 -4.23
N SER A 486 13.24 -23.78 -5.24
CA SER A 486 14.50 -23.19 -5.71
C SER A 486 14.56 -21.70 -5.42
N LEU A 487 15.67 -21.24 -4.82
CA LEU A 487 15.95 -19.81 -4.69
C LEU A 487 16.19 -19.17 -6.07
N PRO A 488 15.91 -17.88 -6.24
CA PRO A 488 16.15 -17.19 -7.52
C PRO A 488 17.65 -17.14 -7.83
N THR A 489 18.02 -17.21 -9.10
CA THR A 489 19.43 -17.20 -9.51
C THR A 489 20.11 -15.83 -9.38
N SER A 490 19.32 -14.76 -9.32
CA SER A 490 19.78 -13.38 -9.15
C SER A 490 18.81 -12.60 -8.27
N ALA A 491 19.33 -11.58 -7.58
CA ALA A 491 18.60 -10.58 -6.82
C ALA A 491 19.57 -9.42 -6.51
N PRO A 492 19.10 -8.28 -5.99
CA PRO A 492 19.98 -7.27 -5.42
C PRO A 492 20.80 -7.86 -4.26
N VAL A 493 22.08 -7.48 -4.15
CA VAL A 493 22.93 -7.89 -3.03
C VAL A 493 22.35 -7.38 -1.70
N PHE A 494 22.51 -8.17 -0.65
CA PHE A 494 21.92 -7.97 0.67
C PHE A 494 20.38 -8.00 0.71
N SER A 495 19.72 -8.54 -0.31
CA SER A 495 18.30 -8.91 -0.23
C SER A 495 18.11 -10.23 0.51
N TYR A 496 16.95 -10.39 1.13
CA TYR A 496 16.61 -11.55 1.95
C TYR A 496 15.44 -12.34 1.37
N VAL A 497 15.49 -13.65 1.55
CA VAL A 497 14.38 -14.58 1.28
C VAL A 497 14.14 -15.41 2.53
N GLU A 498 12.95 -15.30 3.11
CA GLU A 498 12.48 -16.20 4.16
C GLU A 498 11.66 -17.33 3.51
N ILE A 499 12.01 -18.58 3.81
CA ILE A 499 11.23 -19.76 3.40
C ILE A 499 10.71 -20.45 4.66
N SER A 500 9.41 -20.71 4.71
CA SER A 500 8.77 -21.37 5.85
C SER A 500 7.68 -22.35 5.41
N SER A 501 7.42 -23.37 6.24
CA SER A 501 6.37 -24.35 5.99
C SER A 501 5.55 -24.63 7.25
N SER A 502 4.23 -24.68 7.11
CA SER A 502 3.32 -25.28 8.07
C SER A 502 2.72 -26.60 7.55
N ALA A 503 3.14 -27.06 6.37
CA ALA A 503 2.66 -28.29 5.74
C ALA A 503 3.11 -29.53 6.51
N SER A 504 2.33 -30.60 6.38
CA SER A 504 2.59 -31.90 7.00
C SER A 504 3.64 -32.73 6.24
N TYR A 505 3.96 -32.35 5.01
CA TYR A 505 5.00 -32.97 4.18
C TYR A 505 6.25 -32.09 4.12
N ASP A 506 7.42 -32.73 4.18
CA ASP A 506 8.72 -32.07 4.10
C ASP A 506 9.04 -31.62 2.66
N SER A 507 9.62 -30.43 2.51
CA SER A 507 10.13 -29.92 1.23
C SER A 507 11.66 -29.89 1.21
N HIS A 508 12.24 -29.70 0.03
CA HIS A 508 13.68 -29.54 -0.18
C HIS A 508 13.97 -28.16 -0.78
N ILE A 509 14.87 -27.40 -0.15
CA ILE A 509 15.28 -26.07 -0.62
C ILE A 509 16.62 -26.19 -1.34
N HIS A 510 16.60 -25.84 -2.61
CA HIS A 510 17.74 -25.82 -3.51
C HIS A 510 18.22 -24.39 -3.71
N ARG A 511 19.51 -24.15 -3.45
CA ARG A 511 20.15 -22.86 -3.76
C ARG A 511 20.80 -22.86 -5.14
N ARG A 512 21.47 -23.96 -5.48
CA ARG A 512 22.13 -24.27 -6.76
C ARG A 512 22.23 -25.81 -6.90
N PRO A 513 22.38 -26.35 -8.13
CA PRO A 513 22.43 -27.79 -8.36
C PRO A 513 23.57 -28.54 -7.64
N ASP A 514 24.67 -27.85 -7.31
CA ASP A 514 25.91 -28.39 -6.73
C ASP A 514 26.08 -28.08 -5.24
N GLN A 515 25.07 -27.49 -4.60
CA GLN A 515 25.13 -27.06 -3.21
C GLN A 515 24.24 -27.89 -2.28
N ARG A 516 24.41 -27.65 -0.98
CA ARG A 516 23.53 -28.19 0.05
C ARG A 516 22.06 -27.96 -0.28
N VAL A 517 21.31 -29.06 -0.19
CA VAL A 517 19.85 -29.09 -0.18
C VAL A 517 19.40 -29.08 1.28
N TYR A 518 18.55 -28.11 1.65
CA TYR A 518 18.01 -28.02 3.01
C TYR A 518 16.65 -28.71 3.08
N ARG A 519 16.41 -29.49 4.13
CA ARG A 519 15.10 -30.09 4.39
C ARG A 519 14.25 -29.11 5.19
N LEU A 520 13.07 -28.78 4.67
CA LEU A 520 12.13 -27.87 5.30
C LEU A 520 10.94 -28.67 5.86
N GLN A 521 10.90 -28.80 7.18
CA GLN A 521 9.88 -29.52 7.92
C GLN A 521 8.76 -28.58 8.39
N ARG A 522 7.70 -29.17 8.94
CA ARG A 522 6.62 -28.41 9.56
C ARG A 522 7.14 -27.52 10.70
N GLY A 523 6.87 -26.22 10.60
CA GLY A 523 7.28 -25.20 11.58
C GLY A 523 8.65 -24.58 11.31
N ASP A 524 9.40 -25.09 10.34
CA ASP A 524 10.71 -24.56 10.00
C ASP A 524 10.63 -23.17 9.36
N LYS A 525 11.66 -22.38 9.64
CA LYS A 525 11.93 -21.11 8.96
C LYS A 525 13.41 -21.01 8.63
N TYR A 526 13.70 -20.84 7.34
CA TYR A 526 15.02 -20.53 6.82
C TYR A 526 15.07 -19.06 6.40
N LEU A 527 16.22 -18.42 6.63
CA LEU A 527 16.51 -17.09 6.08
C LEU A 527 17.78 -17.19 5.24
N PHE A 528 17.66 -16.78 3.98
CA PHE A 528 18.78 -16.66 3.06
C PHE A 528 19.05 -15.18 2.77
N MET A 529 20.31 -14.81 2.67
CA MET A 529 20.77 -13.50 2.24
C MET A 529 21.63 -13.65 0.99
N LEU A 530 21.40 -12.83 -0.05
CA LEU A 530 22.33 -12.76 -1.16
C LEU A 530 23.55 -11.93 -0.75
N ASN A 531 24.74 -12.53 -0.71
CA ASN A 531 25.94 -11.81 -0.29
C ASN A 531 26.51 -10.92 -1.41
N ASN A 532 27.61 -10.21 -1.12
CA ASN A 532 28.32 -9.35 -2.05
C ASN A 532 28.93 -10.07 -3.28
N GLN A 533 29.03 -11.40 -3.24
CA GLN A 533 29.50 -12.25 -4.34
C GLN A 533 28.32 -12.80 -5.18
N ALA A 534 27.11 -12.29 -4.97
CA ALA A 534 25.89 -12.75 -5.63
C ALA A 534 25.61 -14.25 -5.41
N THR A 535 25.87 -14.73 -4.19
CA THR A 535 25.58 -16.11 -3.77
C THR A 535 24.63 -16.11 -2.58
N TRP A 536 23.63 -17.00 -2.61
CA TRP A 536 22.70 -17.16 -1.50
C TRP A 536 23.37 -17.88 -0.34
N GLN A 537 23.47 -17.20 0.79
CA GLN A 537 23.97 -17.75 2.04
C GLN A 537 22.81 -17.99 3.00
N ALA A 538 22.76 -19.16 3.63
CA ALA A 538 21.86 -19.38 4.76
C ALA A 538 22.41 -18.58 5.96
N VAL A 539 21.59 -17.67 6.48
CA VAL A 539 21.92 -16.83 7.64
C VAL A 539 21.08 -17.18 8.87
N LYS A 540 19.96 -17.88 8.64
CA LYS A 540 19.23 -18.60 9.66
C LYS A 540 18.85 -19.98 9.15
N THR A 541 19.21 -21.01 9.90
CA THR A 541 18.74 -22.38 9.74
C THR A 541 17.97 -22.80 11.01
N PRO A 542 16.92 -23.63 10.89
CA PRO A 542 16.23 -24.21 12.03
C PRO A 542 17.11 -25.28 12.66
N ILE A 543 16.88 -25.51 13.95
CA ILE A 543 17.48 -26.64 14.66
C ILE A 543 16.43 -27.75 14.64
N HIS A 544 16.72 -28.83 13.92
CA HIS A 544 15.82 -29.99 13.93
C HIS A 544 16.01 -30.76 15.22
N SER A 545 14.92 -31.02 15.93
CA SER A 545 14.94 -31.63 17.25
C SER A 545 14.11 -32.89 17.25
N TYR A 546 14.70 -33.99 17.71
CA TYR A 546 14.11 -35.32 17.66
C TYR A 546 14.13 -35.98 19.04
N GLY A 547 13.12 -36.81 19.28
CA GLY A 547 13.18 -37.84 20.31
C GLY A 547 14.19 -38.93 19.94
N ALA A 548 14.76 -39.61 20.92
CA ALA A 548 15.73 -40.68 20.67
C ALA A 548 15.14 -41.83 19.82
N ALA A 549 13.88 -42.19 20.05
CA ALA A 549 13.18 -43.20 19.26
C ALA A 549 12.97 -42.75 17.81
N GLN A 550 12.63 -41.48 17.59
CA GLN A 550 12.45 -40.91 16.25
C GLN A 550 13.77 -40.78 15.48
N ALA A 551 14.85 -40.42 16.18
CA ALA A 551 16.20 -40.38 15.59
C ALA A 551 16.69 -41.78 15.18
N GLY A 552 16.20 -42.83 15.85
CA GLY A 552 16.53 -44.22 15.57
C GLY A 552 17.94 -44.63 16.02
N ALA A 553 18.25 -45.91 15.90
CA ALA A 553 19.58 -46.44 16.24
C ALA A 553 20.66 -46.03 15.22
N GLN A 554 20.27 -45.75 13.98
CA GLN A 554 21.11 -45.15 12.94
C GLN A 554 20.43 -43.85 12.52
N MET A 555 21.06 -42.71 12.82
CA MET A 555 20.53 -41.42 12.43
C MET A 555 20.64 -41.23 10.91
N GLU A 556 19.60 -40.65 10.33
CA GLU A 556 19.60 -40.12 8.96
C GLU A 556 20.15 -38.69 8.93
N ASP A 557 20.59 -38.23 7.76
CA ASP A 557 20.84 -36.81 7.54
C ASP A 557 19.50 -36.05 7.62
N THR A 558 19.46 -35.05 8.49
CA THR A 558 18.28 -34.23 8.76
C THR A 558 18.15 -33.07 7.79
N GLY A 559 19.18 -32.78 6.98
CA GLY A 559 19.15 -31.72 6.00
C GLY A 559 19.25 -30.31 6.60
N THR A 560 19.73 -30.18 7.84
CA THR A 560 20.00 -28.89 8.51
C THR A 560 21.38 -28.85 9.17
N GLU A 561 21.89 -27.63 9.40
CA GLU A 561 23.23 -27.41 9.99
C GLU A 561 23.33 -27.89 11.44
N GLN A 562 22.22 -27.96 12.17
CA GLN A 562 22.19 -28.36 13.56
C GLN A 562 21.03 -29.30 13.87
N THR A 563 21.38 -30.46 14.42
CA THR A 563 20.42 -31.47 14.90
C THR A 563 20.55 -31.64 16.40
N ARG A 564 19.42 -31.77 17.09
CA ARG A 564 19.34 -32.15 18.50
C ARG A 564 18.58 -33.45 18.66
N VAL A 565 19.11 -34.32 19.52
CA VAL A 565 18.40 -35.54 19.94
C VAL A 565 18.32 -35.56 21.46
N HIS A 566 17.10 -35.70 21.96
CA HIS A 566 16.82 -35.71 23.39
C HIS A 566 16.42 -37.13 23.84
N PHE A 567 17.20 -37.70 24.77
CA PHE A 567 16.91 -38.99 25.39
C PHE A 567 16.16 -38.78 26.69
N LYS A 568 15.01 -39.44 26.86
CA LYS A 568 14.16 -39.39 28.06
C LYS A 568 13.71 -40.81 28.44
N ASN A 569 13.25 -41.03 29.67
CA ASN A 569 12.86 -42.38 30.13
C ASN A 569 11.83 -43.09 29.22
N ALA A 570 10.87 -42.35 28.66
CA ALA A 570 9.84 -42.89 27.76
C ALA A 570 10.22 -42.80 26.26
N ASP A 571 11.40 -42.28 25.94
CA ASP A 571 11.86 -41.99 24.59
C ASP A 571 13.39 -42.14 24.55
N TRP A 572 13.83 -43.40 24.44
CA TRP A 572 15.22 -43.82 24.61
C TRP A 572 15.55 -44.96 23.66
N VAL A 573 16.79 -44.97 23.17
CA VAL A 573 17.37 -46.09 22.43
C VAL A 573 18.69 -46.50 23.09
N ARG A 574 19.00 -47.80 23.06
CA ARG A 574 20.22 -48.33 23.68
C ARG A 574 21.49 -47.82 23.03
N GLU A 575 21.45 -47.73 21.72
CA GLU A 575 22.57 -47.36 20.88
C GLU A 575 22.11 -46.34 19.86
N ILE A 576 22.96 -45.37 19.58
CA ILE A 576 22.75 -44.40 18.51
C ILE A 576 24.03 -44.23 17.71
N THR A 577 23.92 -44.31 16.40
CA THR A 577 24.99 -44.07 15.45
C THR A 577 24.70 -42.76 14.73
N LEU A 578 25.65 -41.81 14.77
CA LEU A 578 25.52 -40.53 14.07
C LEU A 578 25.36 -40.73 12.56
N PRO A 579 24.85 -39.74 11.79
CA PRO A 579 24.62 -39.90 10.35
C PRO A 579 25.87 -40.36 9.59
N LEU A 580 25.68 -41.24 8.60
CA LEU A 580 26.78 -41.74 7.76
C LEU A 580 27.38 -40.63 6.88
N THR A 581 26.50 -39.76 6.36
CA THR A 581 26.85 -38.61 5.53
C THR A 581 26.21 -37.36 6.11
N ALA A 582 26.91 -36.23 5.99
CA ALA A 582 26.42 -34.90 6.33
C ALA A 582 27.25 -33.84 5.58
N TRP A 583 26.87 -32.56 5.70
CA TRP A 583 27.66 -31.47 5.16
C TRP A 583 28.79 -31.06 6.10
N ALA A 584 29.88 -30.55 5.54
CA ALA A 584 31.03 -30.11 6.32
C ALA A 584 30.61 -29.06 7.35
N GLY A 585 30.92 -29.29 8.62
CA GLY A 585 30.57 -28.38 9.70
C GLY A 585 29.20 -28.60 10.34
N ASP A 586 28.38 -29.53 9.84
CA ASP A 586 27.12 -29.91 10.49
C ASP A 586 27.36 -30.39 11.91
N GLU A 587 26.41 -30.10 12.81
CA GLU A 587 26.51 -30.44 14.21
C GLU A 587 25.34 -31.32 14.68
N VAL A 588 25.68 -32.32 15.49
CA VAL A 588 24.71 -33.12 16.25
C VAL A 588 24.97 -32.91 17.73
N THR A 589 23.94 -32.51 18.46
CA THR A 589 23.95 -32.43 19.92
C THR A 589 23.03 -33.51 20.49
N LEU A 590 23.58 -34.38 21.34
CA LEU A 590 22.85 -35.39 22.07
C LEU A 590 22.75 -34.96 23.54
N THR A 591 21.55 -34.97 24.10
CA THR A 591 21.32 -34.71 25.53
C THR A 591 20.54 -35.85 26.16
N SER A 592 20.82 -36.22 27.40
CA SER A 592 20.08 -37.29 28.08
C SER A 592 19.60 -36.90 29.46
N ASP A 593 18.29 -36.96 29.64
CA ASP A 593 17.62 -36.95 30.95
C ASP A 593 17.15 -38.38 31.34
N ALA A 594 17.46 -39.37 30.50
CA ALA A 594 17.08 -40.76 30.76
C ALA A 594 17.92 -41.35 31.89
N THR A 595 17.31 -42.17 32.73
CA THR A 595 17.98 -42.91 33.82
C THR A 595 18.89 -44.01 33.28
N LEU A 596 18.54 -44.58 32.12
CA LEU A 596 19.34 -45.59 31.43
C LEU A 596 20.42 -44.93 30.58
N THR A 597 21.65 -45.42 30.70
CA THR A 597 22.79 -44.96 29.88
C THR A 597 22.67 -45.49 28.45
N ALA A 598 22.75 -44.60 27.46
CA ALA A 598 22.82 -44.95 26.04
C ALA A 598 24.28 -44.98 25.56
N THR A 599 24.55 -45.67 24.45
CA THR A 599 25.87 -45.69 23.81
C THR A 599 25.84 -44.99 22.45
N VAL A 600 26.68 -43.97 22.27
CA VAL A 600 26.98 -43.38 20.97
C VAL A 600 28.03 -44.25 20.28
N MET A 601 27.68 -44.84 19.15
CA MET A 601 28.53 -45.81 18.46
C MET A 601 29.74 -45.15 17.80
N GLY A 602 30.91 -45.76 17.96
CA GLY A 602 32.18 -45.26 17.44
C GLY A 602 32.35 -45.38 15.91
N THR A 603 31.45 -46.11 15.24
CA THR A 603 31.50 -46.41 13.78
C THR A 603 31.70 -45.16 12.94
N ASN A 604 30.93 -44.10 13.21
CA ASN A 604 30.99 -42.85 12.45
C ASN A 604 31.80 -41.75 13.16
N LEU A 605 32.49 -42.08 14.25
CA LEU A 605 33.34 -41.14 14.99
C LEU A 605 34.78 -41.17 14.48
N VAL A 606 35.44 -40.01 14.52
CA VAL A 606 36.88 -39.89 14.22
C VAL A 606 37.71 -40.77 15.16
N SER A 607 37.31 -40.89 16.43
CA SER A 607 37.97 -41.74 17.42
C SER A 607 37.84 -43.23 17.15
N GLY A 608 36.80 -43.68 16.43
CA GLY A 608 36.45 -45.10 16.30
C GLY A 608 35.88 -45.74 17.58
N THR A 609 36.09 -45.11 18.74
CA THR A 609 35.63 -45.61 20.06
C THR A 609 34.24 -45.10 20.39
N SER A 610 33.35 -46.00 20.83
CA SER A 610 32.01 -45.67 21.32
C SER A 610 32.07 -44.86 22.63
N ILE A 611 31.09 -43.99 22.84
CA ILE A 611 31.01 -43.05 23.96
C ILE A 611 29.72 -43.30 24.74
N GLN A 612 29.78 -43.36 26.06
CA GLN A 612 28.58 -43.47 26.91
C GLN A 612 27.90 -42.11 27.05
N LEU A 613 26.57 -42.08 26.93
CA LEU A 613 25.70 -40.93 27.15
C LEU A 613 24.84 -41.20 28.39
N LYS A 614 25.25 -40.63 29.53
CA LYS A 614 24.63 -40.82 30.85
C LYS A 614 23.59 -39.74 31.14
N THR A 615 22.82 -39.93 32.21
CA THR A 615 21.88 -38.92 32.71
C THR A 615 22.60 -37.60 33.02
N GLY A 616 22.09 -36.49 32.50
CA GLY A 616 22.66 -35.16 32.61
C GLY A 616 23.72 -34.82 31.55
N ASP A 617 24.15 -35.78 30.72
CA ASP A 617 25.18 -35.52 29.71
C ASP A 617 24.65 -34.69 28.55
N THR A 618 25.53 -33.82 28.03
CA THR A 618 25.39 -33.17 26.73
C THR A 618 26.64 -33.43 25.91
N LEU A 619 26.49 -34.13 24.79
CA LEU A 619 27.56 -34.45 23.85
C LEU A 619 27.35 -33.70 22.54
N LYS A 620 28.38 -33.01 22.05
CA LYS A 620 28.35 -32.30 20.77
C LYS A 620 29.35 -32.90 19.80
N PHE A 621 28.92 -33.02 18.55
CA PHE A 621 29.71 -33.58 17.47
C PHE A 621 29.62 -32.67 16.26
N ARG A 622 30.74 -32.52 15.53
CA ARG A 622 30.82 -31.78 14.27
C ARG A 622 31.34 -32.69 13.16
N TYR A 623 30.69 -32.66 12.01
CA TYR A 623 31.07 -33.47 10.86
C TYR A 623 32.29 -32.88 10.13
N ALA A 624 33.30 -33.72 9.90
CA ALA A 624 34.52 -33.36 9.22
C ALA A 624 34.60 -34.05 7.87
N ALA A 625 34.25 -33.32 6.80
CA ALA A 625 34.12 -33.88 5.44
C ALA A 625 35.42 -34.50 4.89
N ASN A 626 36.59 -33.99 5.31
CA ASN A 626 37.89 -34.57 4.93
C ASN A 626 38.10 -36.01 5.44
N THR A 627 37.48 -36.35 6.57
CA THR A 627 37.54 -37.70 7.15
C THR A 627 36.24 -38.50 6.99
N ARG A 628 35.17 -37.85 6.51
CA ARG A 628 33.80 -38.39 6.46
C ARG A 628 33.34 -38.98 7.79
N LYS A 629 33.69 -38.30 8.88
CA LYS A 629 33.46 -38.75 10.26
C LYS A 629 33.12 -37.58 11.18
N TRP A 630 32.52 -37.90 12.31
CA TRP A 630 32.12 -36.95 13.34
C TRP A 630 33.20 -36.81 14.41
N ARG A 631 33.58 -35.56 14.71
CA ARG A 631 34.50 -35.22 15.79
C ARG A 631 33.70 -34.68 16.97
N ARG A 632 33.96 -35.19 18.18
CA ARG A 632 33.43 -34.60 19.42
C ARG A 632 34.07 -33.23 19.65
N ILE A 633 33.27 -32.22 19.97
CA ILE A 633 33.71 -30.82 20.18
C ILE A 633 33.32 -30.29 21.56
#